data_AF-A0A9D9H508-F1
#
_entry.id   AF-A0A9D9H508-F1
#
_cell.length_a   1.000
_cell.length_b   1.000
_cell.length_c   1.000
_cell.angle_alpha   90.00
_cell.angle_beta   90.00
_cell.angle_gamma   90.00
#
_symmetry.space_group_name_H-M   'P 1'
#
loop_
_entity.id
_entity.type
_entity.pdbx_description
1 polymer ?
#
loop_
_entity_poly.entity_id
_entity_poly.type
_entity_poly.pdbx_seq_one_letter_code
_entity_poly.pdbx_strand_id
1 'polypeptide(L)'
;MNYKDKAKSAIAGGLIGLAAVVLTAFGNPGNMGFCIACFLRDGAGALHLHNTATVQYLRPEIIGIVLGSFVLSVIGKDFKPRGGSSPVLRFIIGFIVMLGALVFLGCPLRMVLRLAGGDLNALSALFGFIAGIGVGCIFLSNGFSLGRAEKEIGAEGVAFPSLAVLL
;
A
#
# COMPACT_ATOMS: atom_id res chain seq x y z
N MET A 1 -13.26 -13.51 16.38
CA MET A 1 -13.62 -12.60 15.26
C MET A 1 -15.14 -12.63 15.14
N ASN A 2 -15.83 -11.53 15.44
CA ASN A 2 -17.30 -11.48 15.62
C ASN A 2 -18.02 -11.52 14.24
N TYR A 3 -19.26 -12.02 14.16
CA TYR A 3 -20.00 -12.13 12.88
C TYR A 3 -20.27 -10.76 12.24
N LYS A 4 -20.50 -9.72 13.06
CA LYS A 4 -20.59 -8.32 12.60
C LYS A 4 -19.31 -7.81 11.93
N ASP A 5 -18.14 -8.32 12.32
CA ASP A 5 -16.86 -7.92 11.72
C ASP A 5 -16.68 -8.58 10.35
N LYS A 6 -17.17 -9.82 10.17
CA LYS A 6 -17.15 -10.50 8.86
C LYS A 6 -17.98 -9.76 7.82
N ALA A 7 -19.18 -9.30 8.19
CA ALA A 7 -20.04 -8.53 7.29
C ALA A 7 -19.41 -7.20 6.88
N LYS A 8 -18.82 -6.46 7.83
CA LYS A 8 -18.09 -5.22 7.53
C LYS A 8 -16.89 -5.45 6.61
N SER A 9 -16.11 -6.51 6.84
CA SER A 9 -14.98 -6.87 5.98
C SER A 9 -15.41 -7.26 4.57
N ALA A 10 -16.53 -7.99 4.43
CA ALA A 10 -17.07 -8.36 3.13
C ALA A 10 -17.56 -7.12 2.34
N ILE A 11 -18.25 -6.19 3.01
CA ILE A 11 -18.70 -4.93 2.41
C ILE A 11 -17.50 -4.09 1.97
N ALA A 12 -16.48 -3.96 2.83
CA ALA A 12 -15.26 -3.23 2.50
C ALA A 12 -14.52 -3.85 1.30
N GLY A 13 -14.39 -5.18 1.27
CA GLY A 13 -13.82 -5.90 0.14
C GLY A 13 -14.60 -5.68 -1.17
N GLY A 14 -15.94 -5.70 -1.09
CA GLY A 14 -16.80 -5.39 -2.23
C GLY A 14 -16.63 -3.97 -2.75
N LEU A 15 -16.55 -2.98 -1.85
CA LEU A 15 -16.30 -1.59 -2.21
C LEU A 15 -14.93 -1.37 -2.87
N ILE A 16 -13.88 -2.01 -2.34
CA ILE A 16 -12.53 -1.93 -2.92
C ILE A 16 -12.51 -2.62 -4.30
N GLY A 17 -13.16 -3.76 -4.45
CA GLY A 17 -13.29 -4.45 -5.73
C GLY A 17 -14.05 -3.62 -6.77
N LEU A 18 -15.16 -3.01 -6.37
CA LEU A 18 -15.92 -2.08 -7.21
C LEU A 18 -15.06 -0.88 -7.62
N ALA A 19 -14.36 -0.26 -6.67
CA ALA A 19 -13.45 0.86 -6.95
C ALA A 19 -12.34 0.46 -7.93
N ALA A 20 -11.78 -0.75 -7.83
CA ALA A 20 -10.77 -1.24 -8.76
C ALA A 20 -11.33 -1.39 -10.20
N VAL A 21 -12.55 -1.89 -10.35
CA VAL A 21 -13.21 -2.00 -11.66
C VAL A 21 -13.52 -0.63 -12.25
N VAL A 22 -14.06 0.28 -11.42
CA VAL A 22 -14.37 1.65 -11.82
C VAL A 22 -13.10 2.39 -12.27
N LEU A 23 -12.01 2.32 -11.49
CA LEU A 23 -10.73 2.92 -11.86
C LEU A 23 -10.15 2.33 -13.15
N THR A 24 -10.34 1.03 -13.38
CA THR A 24 -9.97 0.39 -14.64
C THR A 24 -10.78 0.94 -15.82
N ALA A 25 -12.09 1.16 -15.64
CA ALA A 25 -12.94 1.75 -16.66
C ALA A 25 -12.59 3.22 -16.96
N PHE A 26 -12.12 3.97 -15.96
CA PHE A 26 -11.70 5.37 -16.09
C PHE A 26 -10.27 5.58 -16.62
N GLY A 27 -9.60 4.52 -17.10
CA GLY A 27 -8.34 4.64 -17.83
C GLY A 27 -7.12 3.97 -17.19
N ASN A 28 -7.28 3.28 -16.04
CA ASN A 28 -6.20 2.45 -15.53
C ASN A 28 -6.01 1.21 -16.41
N PRO A 29 -4.76 0.75 -16.63
CA PRO A 29 -4.51 -0.46 -17.41
C PRO A 29 -5.34 -1.63 -16.86
N GLY A 30 -5.92 -2.43 -17.75
CA GLY A 30 -6.83 -3.55 -17.42
C GLY A 30 -6.30 -4.54 -16.38
N ASN A 31 -4.98 -4.59 -16.21
CA ASN A 31 -4.21 -5.45 -15.32
C ASN A 31 -3.58 -4.71 -14.11
N MET A 32 -3.94 -3.44 -13.89
CA MET A 32 -3.41 -2.59 -12.81
C MET A 32 -4.46 -2.14 -11.80
N GLY A 33 -5.72 -1.91 -12.21
CA GLY A 33 -6.86 -1.59 -11.34
C GLY A 33 -6.54 -0.64 -10.18
N PHE A 34 -6.18 -1.20 -9.02
CA PHE A 34 -5.69 -0.48 -7.86
C PHE A 34 -4.34 -1.08 -7.39
N CYS A 35 -3.23 -0.31 -7.53
CA CYS A 35 -1.89 -0.79 -7.17
C CYS A 35 -1.01 0.30 -6.54
N ILE A 36 -0.96 0.33 -5.21
CA ILE A 36 -0.18 1.31 -4.45
C ILE A 36 1.32 1.29 -4.82
N ALA A 37 1.91 0.11 -5.01
CA ALA A 37 3.34 0.00 -5.35
C ALA A 37 3.66 0.63 -6.71
N CYS A 38 2.81 0.39 -7.72
CA CYS A 38 2.97 1.03 -9.03
C CYS A 38 2.71 2.53 -8.96
N PHE A 39 1.73 2.96 -8.17
CA PHE A 39 1.42 4.39 -8.05
C PHE A 39 2.56 5.15 -7.36
N LEU A 40 3.20 4.55 -6.34
CA LEU A 40 4.38 5.13 -5.69
C LEU A 40 5.58 5.20 -6.64
N ARG A 41 5.78 4.17 -7.47
CA ARG A 41 6.78 4.21 -8.55
C ARG A 41 6.46 5.35 -9.52
N ASP A 42 5.23 5.45 -10.00
CA ASP A 42 4.84 6.46 -10.98
C ASP A 42 5.01 7.88 -10.40
N GLY A 43 4.70 8.08 -9.11
CA GLY A 43 5.01 9.32 -8.37
C GLY A 43 6.51 9.63 -8.27
N ALA A 44 7.36 8.62 -8.05
CA ALA A 44 8.82 8.79 -8.12
C ALA A 44 9.29 9.16 -9.55
N GLY A 45 8.54 8.76 -10.58
CA GLY A 45 8.79 9.15 -11.96
C GLY A 45 8.43 10.62 -12.19
N ALA A 46 7.29 11.07 -11.66
CA ALA A 46 6.85 12.46 -11.73
C ALA A 46 7.84 13.43 -11.01
N LEU A 47 8.46 12.97 -9.92
CA LEU A 47 9.51 13.70 -9.21
C LEU A 47 10.90 13.62 -9.88
N HIS A 48 11.02 12.99 -11.05
CA HIS A 48 12.29 12.76 -11.75
C HIS A 48 13.36 11.97 -10.97
N LEU A 49 12.95 11.12 -10.00
CA LEU A 49 13.87 10.19 -9.35
C LEU A 49 14.30 9.04 -10.29
N HIS A 50 13.55 8.80 -11.36
CA HIS A 50 13.93 7.91 -12.46
C HIS A 50 13.34 8.38 -13.80
N ASN A 51 13.97 8.01 -14.91
CA ASN A 51 13.73 8.60 -16.24
C ASN A 51 12.98 7.66 -17.21
N THR A 52 11.92 7.02 -16.75
CA THR A 52 11.10 6.14 -17.60
C THR A 52 9.86 6.87 -18.09
N ALA A 53 9.88 7.35 -19.33
CA ALA A 53 8.86 8.24 -19.90
C ALA A 53 7.40 7.76 -19.78
N THR A 54 7.16 6.44 -19.74
CA THR A 54 5.81 5.87 -19.65
C THR A 54 5.20 5.90 -18.25
N VAL A 55 5.97 6.26 -17.21
CA VAL A 55 5.56 6.22 -15.80
C VAL A 55 5.86 7.53 -15.05
N GLN A 56 6.03 8.64 -15.76
CA GLN A 56 6.28 9.97 -15.16
C GLN A 56 4.98 10.77 -15.00
N TYR A 57 4.02 10.26 -14.24
CA TYR A 57 2.79 10.99 -13.95
C TYR A 57 2.32 10.70 -12.54
N LEU A 58 1.75 11.73 -11.90
CA LEU A 58 1.21 11.59 -10.56
C LEU A 58 -0.26 11.16 -10.65
N ARG A 59 -0.57 10.07 -9.94
CA ARG A 59 -1.90 9.47 -9.88
C ARG A 59 -2.69 10.06 -8.71
N PRO A 60 -3.83 10.73 -8.94
CA PRO A 60 -4.61 11.36 -7.87
C PRO A 60 -5.16 10.36 -6.85
N GLU A 61 -5.20 9.07 -7.18
CA GLU A 61 -5.66 8.01 -6.27
C GLU A 61 -4.85 7.96 -4.96
N ILE A 62 -3.53 8.16 -5.00
CA ILE A 62 -2.70 8.15 -3.79
C ILE A 62 -3.04 9.33 -2.89
N ILE A 63 -3.16 10.52 -3.48
CA ILE A 63 -3.52 11.75 -2.77
C ILE A 63 -4.91 11.57 -2.13
N GLY A 64 -5.87 11.03 -2.88
CA GLY A 64 -7.22 10.76 -2.41
C GLY A 64 -7.27 9.76 -1.24
N ILE A 65 -6.49 8.68 -1.28
CA ILE A 65 -6.42 7.69 -0.18
C ILE A 65 -5.80 8.30 1.08
N VAL A 66 -4.71 9.06 0.91
CA VAL A 66 -4.02 9.71 2.03
C VAL A 66 -4.92 10.74 2.69
N LEU A 67 -5.53 11.63 1.91
CA LEU A 67 -6.44 12.65 2.44
C LEU A 67 -7.71 12.04 3.02
N GLY A 68 -8.32 11.07 2.33
CA GLY A 68 -9.53 10.39 2.80
C GLY A 68 -9.31 9.68 4.14
N SER A 69 -8.21 8.94 4.28
CA SER A 69 -7.85 8.28 5.55
C SER A 69 -7.55 9.30 6.66
N PHE A 70 -6.89 10.41 6.34
CA PHE A 70 -6.61 11.49 7.28
C PHE A 70 -7.91 12.15 7.80
N VAL A 71 -8.79 12.58 6.89
CA VAL A 71 -10.08 13.22 7.24
C VAL A 71 -10.93 12.29 8.10
N LEU A 72 -11.05 11.01 7.73
CA LEU A 72 -11.79 10.03 8.52
C LEU A 72 -11.18 9.84 9.92
N SER A 73 -9.86 9.82 10.03
CA SER A 73 -9.17 9.69 11.33
C SER A 73 -9.37 10.91 12.23
N VAL A 74 -9.39 12.12 11.66
CA VAL A 74 -9.66 13.37 12.39
C VAL A 74 -11.11 13.44 12.84
N ILE A 75 -12.08 13.14 11.97
CA ILE A 75 -13.51 13.10 12.32
C ILE A 75 -13.77 12.04 13.39
N GLY A 76 -13.14 10.88 13.27
CA GLY A 76 -13.22 9.79 14.23
C GLY A 76 -12.55 10.07 15.57
N LYS A 77 -11.82 11.19 15.73
CA LYS A 77 -11.03 11.54 16.92
C LYS A 77 -10.01 10.48 17.34
N ASP A 78 -9.65 9.58 16.43
CA ASP A 78 -8.70 8.48 16.65
C ASP A 78 -7.29 8.80 16.11
N PHE A 79 -7.07 10.05 15.69
CA PHE A 79 -5.78 10.49 15.17
C PHE A 79 -4.70 10.44 16.25
N LYS A 80 -3.81 9.45 16.13
CA LYS A 80 -2.68 9.21 17.03
C LYS A 80 -1.41 9.09 16.19
N PRO A 81 -0.67 10.19 15.96
CA PRO A 81 0.60 10.13 15.27
C PRO A 81 1.59 9.31 16.10
N ARG A 82 2.26 8.36 15.44
CA ARG A 82 3.25 7.48 16.06
C ARG A 82 4.50 7.45 15.20
N GLY A 83 5.64 7.73 15.83
CA GLY A 83 6.98 7.63 15.24
C GLY A 83 7.61 6.27 15.52
N GLY A 84 8.67 5.94 14.78
CA GLY A 84 9.42 4.70 14.94
C GLY A 84 10.73 4.86 15.68
N SER A 85 11.03 3.95 16.61
CA SER A 85 12.31 3.92 17.34
C SER A 85 13.50 3.32 16.55
N SER A 86 13.30 2.93 15.28
CA SER A 86 14.37 2.41 14.40
C SER A 86 14.18 2.81 12.92
N PRO A 87 14.39 4.09 12.56
CA PRO A 87 14.10 4.62 11.22
C PRO A 87 14.88 3.90 10.11
N VAL A 88 16.17 3.62 10.32
CA VAL A 88 17.03 2.97 9.31
C VAL A 88 16.57 1.56 8.98
N LEU A 89 16.24 0.77 10.01
CA LEU A 89 15.82 -0.62 9.84
C LEU A 89 14.47 -0.71 9.12
N ARG A 90 13.53 0.18 9.47
CA ARG A 90 12.23 0.29 8.79
C ARG A 90 12.39 0.75 7.34
N PHE A 91 13.31 1.67 7.07
CA PHE A 91 13.63 2.12 5.71
C PHE A 91 14.17 0.97 4.85
N ILE A 92 15.14 0.21 5.36
CA ILE A 92 15.72 -0.94 4.63
C ILE A 92 14.66 -2.01 4.36
N ILE A 93 13.83 -2.34 5.35
CA ILE A 93 12.73 -3.31 5.15
C ILE A 93 11.75 -2.78 4.08
N GLY A 94 11.36 -1.51 4.15
CA GLY A 94 10.48 -0.89 3.15
C GLY A 94 11.08 -0.91 1.74
N PHE A 95 12.39 -0.66 1.61
CA PHE A 95 13.11 -0.73 0.35
C PHE A 95 13.09 -2.15 -0.25
N ILE A 96 13.39 -3.18 0.56
CA ILE A 96 13.33 -4.58 0.13
C ILE A 96 11.91 -4.96 -0.30
N VAL A 97 10.89 -4.52 0.44
CA VAL A 97 9.48 -4.76 0.09
C VAL A 97 9.12 -4.11 -1.24
N MET A 98 9.57 -2.88 -1.50
CA MET A 98 9.32 -2.20 -2.77
C MET A 98 10.03 -2.85 -3.94
N LEU A 99 11.30 -3.26 -3.76
CA LEU A 99 12.01 -4.05 -4.77
C LEU A 99 11.25 -5.34 -5.10
N GLY A 100 10.84 -6.08 -4.07
CA GLY A 100 10.03 -7.30 -4.25
C GLY A 100 8.72 -7.03 -4.99
N ALA A 101 7.96 -6.02 -4.57
CA ALA A 101 6.70 -5.66 -5.21
C ALA A 101 6.86 -5.27 -6.69
N LEU A 102 7.98 -4.63 -7.06
CA LEU A 102 8.27 -4.27 -8.45
C LEU A 102 8.74 -5.48 -9.28
N VAL A 103 9.60 -6.34 -8.73
CA VAL A 103 10.08 -7.56 -9.40
C VAL A 103 8.93 -8.54 -9.70
N PHE A 104 7.98 -8.69 -8.78
CA PHE A 104 6.80 -9.54 -8.98
C PHE A 104 5.62 -8.81 -9.67
N LEU A 105 5.85 -7.60 -10.20
CA LEU A 105 4.88 -6.79 -10.94
C LEU A 105 3.57 -6.54 -10.18
N GLY A 106 3.62 -6.31 -8.86
CA GLY A 106 2.43 -5.85 -8.13
C GLY A 106 2.52 -5.82 -6.61
N CYS A 107 1.58 -5.06 -6.04
CA CYS A 107 1.22 -5.17 -4.62
C CYS A 107 0.26 -6.36 -4.42
N PRO A 108 -0.03 -6.76 -3.16
CA PRO A 108 -0.94 -7.86 -2.87
C PRO A 108 -2.31 -7.73 -3.56
N LEU A 109 -2.85 -6.51 -3.63
CA LEU A 109 -4.13 -6.26 -4.28
C LEU A 109 -4.05 -6.44 -5.81
N ARG A 110 -2.99 -5.92 -6.45
CA ARG A 110 -2.79 -6.11 -7.90
C ARG A 110 -2.59 -7.58 -8.25
N MET A 111 -1.93 -8.35 -7.39
CA MET A 111 -1.78 -9.80 -7.58
C MET A 111 -3.15 -10.50 -7.61
N VAL A 112 -4.05 -10.19 -6.67
CA VAL A 112 -5.40 -10.76 -6.64
C VAL A 112 -6.22 -10.33 -7.85
N LEU A 113 -6.14 -9.06 -8.26
CA LEU A 113 -6.84 -8.55 -9.45
C LEU A 113 -6.33 -9.20 -10.75
N ARG A 114 -5.01 -9.44 -10.88
CA ARG A 114 -4.44 -10.15 -12.03
C ARG A 114 -4.89 -11.60 -12.09
N LEU A 115 -4.94 -12.27 -10.94
CA LEU A 115 -5.45 -13.64 -10.86
C LEU A 115 -6.95 -13.69 -11.22
N ALA A 116 -7.74 -12.70 -10.79
CA ALA A 116 -9.15 -12.57 -11.17
C ALA A 116 -9.33 -12.27 -12.67
N GLY A 117 -8.38 -11.59 -13.31
CA GLY A 117 -8.33 -11.36 -14.75
C GLY A 117 -7.80 -12.54 -15.58
N GLY A 118 -7.49 -13.69 -14.95
CA GLY A 118 -7.05 -14.91 -15.64
C GLY A 118 -5.54 -15.01 -15.91
N ASP A 119 -4.71 -14.13 -15.34
CA ASP A 119 -3.26 -14.18 -15.53
C ASP A 119 -2.61 -15.26 -14.64
N LEU A 120 -2.34 -16.42 -15.24
CA LEU A 120 -1.70 -17.56 -14.58
C LEU A 120 -0.29 -17.25 -14.06
N ASN A 121 0.39 -16.23 -14.60
CA ASN A 121 1.72 -15.86 -14.12
C ASN A 121 1.68 -15.30 -12.69
N ALA A 122 0.53 -14.79 -12.24
CA ALA A 122 0.32 -14.32 -10.87
C ALA A 122 0.41 -15.44 -9.81
N LEU A 123 0.27 -16.72 -10.20
CA LEU A 123 0.43 -17.84 -9.26
C LEU A 123 1.85 -17.94 -8.71
N SER A 124 2.86 -17.70 -9.55
CA SER A 124 4.27 -17.72 -9.11
C SER A 124 4.53 -16.69 -8.00
N ALA A 125 3.98 -15.48 -8.18
CA ALA A 125 4.04 -14.41 -7.18
C ALA A 125 3.26 -14.78 -5.91
N LEU A 126 2.12 -15.46 -6.04
CA LEU A 126 1.32 -15.92 -4.88
C LEU A 126 2.09 -16.93 -4.02
N PHE A 127 2.75 -17.91 -4.63
CA PHE A 127 3.58 -18.87 -3.90
C PHE A 127 4.76 -18.18 -3.21
N GLY A 128 5.44 -17.26 -3.91
CA GLY A 128 6.52 -16.45 -3.32
C GLY A 128 6.05 -15.61 -2.14
N PHE A 129 4.85 -15.01 -2.24
CA PHE A 129 4.26 -14.21 -1.17
C PHE A 129 3.89 -15.06 0.06
N ILE A 130 3.30 -16.23 -0.15
CA ILE A 130 2.96 -17.18 0.94
C ILE A 130 4.24 -17.67 1.64
N ALA A 131 5.25 -18.09 0.87
CA ALA A 131 6.52 -18.55 1.43
C ALA A 131 7.23 -17.42 2.20
N GLY A 132 7.26 -16.20 1.64
CA GLY A 132 7.84 -15.03 2.29
C GLY A 132 7.16 -14.66 3.61
N ILE A 133 5.82 -14.67 3.66
CA ILE A 133 5.07 -14.48 4.92
C ILE A 133 5.40 -15.59 5.91
N GLY A 134 5.46 -16.85 5.46
CA GLY A 134 5.79 -17.99 6.32
C GLY A 134 7.15 -17.83 7.00
N VAL A 135 8.19 -17.51 6.24
CA VAL A 135 9.54 -17.24 6.77
C VAL A 135 9.54 -16.02 7.69
N GLY A 136 8.84 -14.95 7.31
CA GLY A 136 8.70 -13.74 8.12
C GLY A 136 8.01 -14.00 9.47
N CYS A 137 6.97 -14.82 9.49
CA CYS A 137 6.27 -15.22 10.71
C CYS A 137 7.16 -16.04 11.64
N ILE A 138 7.95 -16.98 11.10
CA ILE A 138 8.93 -17.75 11.88
C ILE A 138 9.97 -16.81 12.51
N PHE A 139 10.50 -15.88 11.71
CA PHE A 139 11.48 -14.90 12.20
C PHE A 139 10.91 -13.98 13.29
N LEU A 140 9.67 -13.51 13.13
CA LEU A 140 8.97 -12.74 14.17
C LEU A 140 8.72 -13.56 15.44
N SER A 141 8.37 -14.85 15.29
CA SER A 141 8.14 -15.75 16.42
C SER A 141 9.40 -16.05 17.24
N ASN A 142 10.58 -15.88 16.64
CA ASN A 142 11.88 -16.03 17.31
C ASN A 142 12.32 -14.77 18.11
N GLY A 143 11.43 -13.79 18.31
CA GLY A 143 11.67 -12.66 19.20
C GLY A 143 12.19 -11.38 18.53
N PHE A 144 12.12 -11.28 17.19
CA PHE A 144 12.48 -10.05 16.50
C PHE A 144 11.44 -8.94 16.78
N SER A 145 11.88 -7.90 17.49
CA SER A 145 11.06 -6.73 17.79
C SER A 145 11.65 -5.49 17.14
N LEU A 146 10.88 -4.88 16.24
CA LEU A 146 11.11 -3.50 15.84
C LEU A 146 10.65 -2.66 17.02
N GLY A 147 11.58 -1.95 17.67
CA GLY A 147 11.33 -1.21 18.91
C GLY A 147 10.02 -0.41 18.95
N ARG A 148 9.58 -0.07 20.17
CA ARG A 148 8.27 0.55 20.44
C ARG A 148 8.08 1.81 19.59
N ALA A 149 6.89 1.96 19.01
CA ALA A 149 6.49 3.18 18.33
C ALA A 149 6.13 4.25 19.39
N GLU A 150 6.90 5.33 19.42
CA GLU A 150 6.69 6.43 20.38
C GLU A 150 5.62 7.40 19.88
N LYS A 151 4.98 8.10 20.82
CA LYS A 151 4.03 9.17 20.47
C LYS A 151 4.80 10.36 19.92
N GLU A 152 4.47 10.78 18.71
CA GLU A 152 5.04 11.97 18.09
C GLU A 152 4.12 13.18 18.26
N ILE A 153 4.70 14.38 18.11
CA ILE A 153 3.97 15.65 18.15
C ILE A 153 2.97 15.68 16.99
N GLY A 154 1.77 16.24 17.22
CA GLY A 154 0.68 16.34 16.24
C GLY A 154 1.10 16.86 14.85
N ALA A 155 2.13 17.70 14.78
CA ALA A 155 2.68 18.29 13.56
C ALA A 155 3.30 17.25 12.60
N GLU A 156 4.06 16.27 13.12
CA GLU A 156 4.67 15.20 12.31
C GLU A 156 3.59 14.31 11.64
N GLY A 157 2.43 14.18 12.28
CA GLY A 157 1.29 13.44 11.74
C GLY A 157 0.61 14.12 10.56
N VAL A 158 0.67 15.45 10.47
CA VAL A 158 0.04 16.25 9.41
C VAL A 158 1.02 16.55 8.27
N ALA A 159 2.32 16.40 8.51
CA ALA A 159 3.38 16.59 7.52
C ALA A 159 3.20 15.68 6.28
N PHE A 160 2.87 14.41 6.50
CA PHE A 160 2.69 13.47 5.37
C PHE A 160 1.45 13.76 4.50
N PRO A 161 0.25 14.00 5.07
CA PRO A 161 -0.91 14.43 4.29
C PRO A 161 -0.71 15.77 3.55
N SER A 162 -0.03 16.73 4.17
CA SER A 162 0.22 18.04 3.54
C SER A 162 1.22 17.93 2.39
N LEU A 163 2.28 17.14 2.53
CA LEU A 163 3.21 16.83 1.44
C LEU A 163 2.48 16.15 0.27
N ALA A 164 1.56 15.23 0.55
CA ALA A 164 0.78 14.54 -0.48
C ALA A 164 -0.18 15.48 -1.26
N VAL A 165 -0.58 16.61 -0.69
CA VAL A 165 -1.40 17.63 -1.37
C VAL A 165 -0.55 18.56 -2.25
N LEU A 166 0.71 18.77 -1.85
CA LEU A 166 1.63 19.67 -2.54
C LEU A 166 2.28 19.01 -3.77
N LEU A 167 2.33 17.69 -3.80
CA LEU A 167 2.84 16.83 -4.87
C LEU A 167 1.81 16.72 -6.00
#